data_AF-A0A2M7GH13-F1
#
_entry.id   AF-A0A2M7GH13-F1
#
_cell.length_a   1.000
_cell.length_b   1.000
_cell.length_c   1.000
_cell.angle_alpha   90.00
_cell.angle_beta   90.00
_cell.angle_gamma   90.00
#
_symmetry.space_group_name_H-M   'P 1'
#
loop_
_entity.id
_entity.type
_entity.pdbx_description
1 polymer ?
#
loop_
_entity_poly.entity_id
_entity_poly.type
_entity_poly.pdbx_seq_one_letter_code
_entity_poly.pdbx_strand_id
1 'polypeptide(L)'
;MTFDEMTAAVSAKLVATFERRDRDLSSERNKKNSHAVKAGASGSSRALLMIVDLFKSEISDRAGIVSEQLRETSRAVGLQPIPDLEAQLRGYVETTMDAQHASLRANMVGNPPFKGTTLQNQSMIAQTTSQFDEVSKTARDGVLADMALLASEIQSAASNKVGRGDMHVNINAPVGILQTGDFASASQSITVTPDAAAEVVRALEVLEIAVSALTETAINRDELKAIIGECKAELAKDAPNKTRLSALLYGVAGTVQTTAALKPAYETFRTALSAIGIPLP
;
A
#
# COMPACT_ATOMS: atom_id res chain seq x y z
N MET A 1 -4.24 19.59 12.59
CA MET A 1 -3.48 20.32 11.57
C MET A 1 -4.48 20.86 10.56
N THR A 2 -4.38 22.14 10.22
CA THR A 2 -5.29 22.81 9.28
C THR A 2 -4.92 22.48 7.83
N PHE A 3 -5.83 22.78 6.90
CA PHE A 3 -5.56 22.67 5.46
C PHE A 3 -4.35 23.54 5.04
N ASP A 4 -4.21 24.73 5.64
CA ASP A 4 -3.10 25.65 5.38
C ASP A 4 -1.75 25.04 5.79
N GLU A 5 -1.68 24.39 6.95
CA GLU A 5 -0.46 23.73 7.41
C GLU A 5 -0.08 22.56 6.48
N MET A 6 -1.07 21.81 5.99
CA MET A 6 -0.86 20.73 5.02
C MET A 6 -0.34 21.27 3.68
N THR A 7 -1.00 22.28 3.12
CA THR A 7 -0.60 22.86 1.83
C THR A 7 0.76 23.55 1.90
N ALA A 8 1.12 24.16 3.02
CA ALA A 8 2.47 24.69 3.26
C ALA A 8 3.53 23.57 3.24
N ALA A 9 3.27 22.45 3.93
CA ALA A 9 4.18 21.30 3.93
C ALA A 9 4.34 20.68 2.53
N VAL A 10 3.25 20.53 1.79
CA VAL A 10 3.27 20.04 0.40
C VAL A 10 4.03 21.02 -0.49
N SER A 11 3.76 22.32 -0.39
CA SER A 11 4.44 23.35 -1.19
C SER A 11 5.95 23.30 -1.00
N ALA A 12 6.43 23.18 0.23
CA ALA A 12 7.87 23.06 0.52
C ALA A 12 8.51 21.83 -0.14
N LYS A 13 7.84 20.67 -0.06
CA LYS A 13 8.30 19.43 -0.72
C LYS A 13 8.28 19.55 -2.26
N LEU A 14 7.23 20.16 -2.82
CA LEU A 14 7.08 20.35 -4.25
C LEU A 14 8.17 21.29 -4.81
N VAL A 15 8.46 22.39 -4.13
CA VAL A 15 9.52 23.33 -4.54
C VAL A 15 10.87 22.60 -4.63
N ALA A 16 11.27 21.90 -3.57
CA ALA A 16 12.54 21.17 -3.57
C ALA A 16 12.61 20.10 -4.68
N THR A 17 11.49 19.41 -4.92
CA THR A 17 11.41 18.37 -5.96
C THR A 17 11.47 18.97 -7.37
N PHE A 18 10.72 20.04 -7.62
CA PHE A 18 10.68 20.68 -8.93
C PHE A 18 11.98 21.41 -9.28
N GLU A 19 12.67 22.01 -8.30
CA GLU A 19 14.01 22.56 -8.55
C GLU A 19 15.01 21.51 -9.02
N ARG A 20 14.94 20.30 -8.44
CA ARG A 20 15.78 19.17 -8.90
C ARG A 20 15.42 18.78 -10.33
N ARG A 21 14.12 18.62 -10.60
CA ARG A 21 13.64 18.25 -11.94
C ARG A 21 13.94 19.33 -12.99
N ASP A 22 13.90 20.61 -12.64
CA ASP A 22 14.27 21.71 -13.55
C ASP A 22 15.74 21.61 -14.00
N ARG A 23 16.65 21.19 -13.10
CA ARG A 23 18.05 20.93 -13.43
C ARG A 23 18.18 19.73 -14.37
N ASP A 24 17.50 18.64 -14.06
CA ASP A 24 17.52 17.40 -14.86
C ASP A 24 16.93 17.64 -16.26
N LEU A 25 15.78 18.32 -16.34
CA LEU A 25 15.11 18.73 -17.57
C LEU A 25 16.00 19.61 -18.44
N SER A 26 16.69 20.58 -17.83
CA SER A 26 17.62 21.46 -18.55
C SER A 26 18.79 20.67 -19.16
N SER A 27 19.33 19.70 -18.41
CA SER A 27 20.39 18.80 -18.88
C SER A 27 19.92 17.92 -20.05
N GLU A 28 18.76 17.26 -19.89
CA GLU A 28 18.11 16.43 -20.90
C GLU A 28 17.82 17.20 -22.19
N ARG A 29 17.25 18.40 -22.07
CA ARG A 29 16.97 19.30 -23.18
C ARG A 29 18.25 19.67 -23.92
N ASN A 30 19.30 20.07 -23.20
CA ASN A 30 20.59 20.42 -23.80
C ASN A 30 21.22 19.22 -24.53
N LYS A 31 21.11 18.01 -23.96
CA LYS A 31 21.55 16.76 -24.59
C LYS A 31 20.79 16.50 -25.91
N LYS A 32 19.46 16.54 -25.89
CA LYS A 32 18.62 16.36 -27.09
C LYS A 32 18.89 17.42 -28.15
N ASN A 33 19.04 18.68 -27.74
CA ASN A 33 19.39 19.77 -28.65
C ASN A 33 20.79 19.56 -29.28
N SER A 34 21.80 19.19 -28.49
CA SER A 34 23.15 18.90 -29.00
C SER A 34 23.15 17.75 -30.01
N HIS A 35 22.33 16.73 -29.78
CA HIS A 35 22.15 15.61 -30.70
C HIS A 35 21.50 16.07 -32.01
N ALA A 36 20.45 16.90 -31.94
CA ALA A 36 19.81 17.47 -33.12
C ALA A 36 20.78 18.35 -33.93
N VAL A 37 21.62 19.17 -33.27
CA VAL A 37 22.66 19.99 -33.91
C VAL A 37 23.69 19.11 -34.61
N LYS A 38 24.22 18.06 -33.94
CA LYS A 38 25.18 17.13 -34.54
C LYS A 38 24.63 16.40 -35.76
N ALA A 39 23.32 16.14 -35.78
CA ALA A 39 22.64 15.52 -36.91
C ALA A 39 22.31 16.51 -38.05
N GLY A 40 22.76 17.77 -37.99
CA GLY A 40 22.43 18.80 -38.98
C GLY A 40 20.95 19.20 -38.97
N ALA A 41 20.23 18.85 -37.90
CA ALA A 41 18.78 18.97 -37.77
C ALA A 41 18.38 20.08 -36.78
N SER A 42 19.28 21.03 -36.49
CA SER A 42 18.99 22.18 -35.62
C SER A 42 17.96 23.10 -36.29
N GLY A 43 16.74 23.11 -35.77
CA GLY A 43 15.61 23.83 -36.38
C GLY A 43 14.75 22.98 -37.30
N SER A 44 15.02 21.67 -37.41
CA SER A 44 14.10 20.74 -38.05
C SER A 44 12.84 20.53 -37.21
N SER A 45 11.75 20.19 -37.89
CA SER A 45 10.49 19.72 -37.30
C SER A 45 10.70 18.61 -36.26
N ARG A 46 11.63 17.69 -36.53
CA ARG A 46 11.96 16.58 -35.63
C ARG A 46 12.56 17.05 -34.31
N ALA A 47 13.42 18.07 -34.34
CA ALA A 47 14.01 18.63 -33.13
C ALA A 47 12.95 19.31 -32.25
N LEU A 48 12.01 20.06 -32.86
CA LEU A 48 10.89 20.68 -32.14
C LEU A 48 10.03 19.62 -31.44
N LEU A 49 9.61 18.58 -32.16
CA LEU A 49 8.80 17.49 -31.60
C LEU A 49 9.52 16.79 -30.44
N MET A 50 10.80 16.47 -30.59
CA MET A 50 11.57 15.79 -29.56
C MET A 50 11.66 16.60 -28.25
N ILE A 51 11.74 17.93 -28.35
CA ILE A 51 11.75 18.81 -27.17
C ILE A 51 10.35 18.93 -26.58
N VAL A 52 9.31 19.12 -27.41
CA VAL A 52 7.92 19.16 -26.92
C VAL A 52 7.53 17.88 -26.20
N ASP A 53 7.90 16.71 -26.73
CA ASP A 53 7.60 15.43 -26.09
C ASP A 53 8.30 15.28 -24.73
N LEU A 54 9.51 15.84 -24.58
CA LEU A 54 10.18 15.93 -23.27
C LEU A 54 9.36 16.78 -22.29
N PHE A 55 8.90 17.97 -22.71
CA PHE A 55 8.09 18.84 -21.84
C PHE A 55 6.69 18.27 -21.53
N LYS A 56 6.07 17.55 -22.49
CA LYS A 56 4.82 16.80 -22.27
C LYS A 56 4.99 15.73 -21.20
N SER A 57 6.06 14.94 -21.28
CA SER A 57 6.38 13.94 -20.25
C SER A 57 6.62 14.60 -18.89
N GLU A 58 7.36 15.72 -18.87
CA GLU A 58 7.68 16.43 -17.64
C GLU A 58 6.44 16.98 -16.93
N ILE A 59 5.48 17.59 -17.66
CA ILE A 59 4.26 18.11 -17.02
C ILE A 59 3.39 16.96 -16.48
N SER A 60 3.33 15.82 -17.17
CA SER A 60 2.63 14.62 -16.68
C SER A 60 3.29 14.06 -15.42
N ASP A 61 4.62 14.01 -15.36
CA ASP A 61 5.35 13.58 -14.16
C ASP A 61 5.12 14.53 -12.98
N ARG A 62 5.16 15.84 -13.22
CA ARG A 62 4.87 16.84 -12.16
C ARG A 62 3.45 16.70 -11.63
N ALA A 63 2.47 16.46 -12.51
CA ALA A 63 1.09 16.20 -12.12
C ALA A 63 1.00 14.97 -11.19
N GLY A 64 1.68 13.87 -11.54
CA GLY A 64 1.78 12.68 -10.69
C GLY A 64 2.38 12.99 -9.31
N ILE A 65 3.47 13.74 -9.26
CA ILE A 65 4.13 14.16 -8.01
C ILE A 65 3.20 15.02 -7.14
N VAL A 66 2.44 15.95 -7.74
CA VAL A 66 1.46 16.77 -6.99
C VAL A 66 0.39 15.88 -6.36
N SER A 67 -0.20 14.95 -7.12
CA SER A 67 -1.22 14.02 -6.63
C SER A 67 -0.68 13.15 -5.50
N GLU A 68 0.51 12.57 -5.68
CA GLU A 68 1.17 11.72 -4.67
C GLU A 68 1.47 12.49 -3.38
N GLN A 69 2.09 13.66 -3.48
CA GLN A 69 2.46 14.46 -2.30
C GLN A 69 1.25 14.98 -1.52
N LEU A 70 0.16 15.34 -2.22
CA LEU A 70 -1.10 15.70 -1.59
C LEU A 70 -1.69 14.49 -0.83
N ARG A 71 -1.74 13.31 -1.44
CA ARG A 71 -2.25 12.07 -0.79
C ARG A 71 -1.38 11.66 0.40
N GLU A 72 -0.06 11.61 0.24
CA GLU A 72 0.89 11.24 1.29
C GLU A 72 0.77 12.17 2.49
N THR A 73 0.79 13.48 2.25
CA THR A 73 0.73 14.49 3.32
C THR A 73 -0.65 14.50 3.98
N SER A 74 -1.74 14.39 3.22
CA SER A 74 -3.10 14.30 3.78
C SER A 74 -3.24 13.12 4.74
N ARG A 75 -2.66 11.96 4.39
CA ARG A 75 -2.66 10.74 5.21
C ARG A 75 -1.77 10.88 6.45
N ALA A 76 -0.53 11.32 6.27
CA ALA A 76 0.44 11.46 7.36
C ALA A 76 -0.03 12.46 8.43
N VAL A 77 -0.70 13.52 8.01
CA VAL A 77 -1.23 14.57 8.87
C VAL A 77 -2.57 14.17 9.52
N GLY A 78 -3.29 13.22 8.93
CA GLY A 78 -4.64 12.86 9.36
C GLY A 78 -5.62 14.00 9.12
N LEU A 79 -5.63 14.56 7.90
CA LEU A 79 -6.51 15.67 7.53
C LEU A 79 -7.97 15.32 7.86
N GLN A 80 -8.60 16.17 8.67
CA GLN A 80 -9.99 15.98 9.07
C GLN A 80 -10.94 16.49 7.98
N PRO A 81 -12.16 15.93 7.88
CA PRO A 81 -13.22 16.47 7.05
C PRO A 81 -13.46 17.95 7.40
N ILE A 82 -13.30 18.84 6.42
CA ILE A 82 -13.68 20.24 6.55
C ILE A 82 -14.74 20.57 5.49
N PRO A 83 -15.66 21.52 5.76
CA PRO A 83 -16.50 22.08 4.72
C PRO A 83 -15.64 22.56 3.54
N ASP A 84 -16.11 22.31 2.33
CA ASP A 84 -15.45 22.76 1.09
C ASP A 84 -14.05 22.19 0.83
N LEU A 85 -13.68 21.07 1.46
CA LEU A 85 -12.37 20.41 1.25
C LEU A 85 -12.06 20.18 -0.24
N GLU A 86 -13.03 19.71 -1.03
CA GLU A 86 -12.83 19.49 -2.47
C GLU A 86 -12.49 20.80 -3.19
N ALA A 87 -13.22 21.88 -2.89
CA ALA A 87 -12.99 23.18 -3.52
C ALA A 87 -11.61 23.75 -3.16
N GLN A 88 -11.18 23.57 -1.91
CA GLN A 88 -9.85 23.99 -1.45
C GLN A 88 -8.72 23.19 -2.12
N LEU A 89 -8.85 21.86 -2.19
CA LEU A 89 -7.90 21.01 -2.91
C LEU A 89 -7.84 21.34 -4.40
N ARG A 90 -9.00 21.55 -5.03
CA ARG A 90 -9.11 21.97 -6.43
C ARG A 90 -8.39 23.29 -6.67
N GLY A 91 -8.67 24.33 -5.88
CA GLY A 91 -8.03 25.65 -6.03
C GLY A 91 -6.51 25.59 -5.85
N TYR A 92 -6.02 24.77 -4.90
CA TYR A 92 -4.58 24.54 -4.71
C TYR A 92 -3.94 23.85 -5.92
N VAL A 93 -4.57 22.78 -6.44
CA VAL A 93 -4.07 22.06 -7.62
C VAL A 93 -4.08 22.95 -8.86
N GLU A 94 -5.16 23.70 -9.11
CA GLU A 94 -5.25 24.63 -10.24
C GLU A 94 -4.13 25.66 -10.18
N THR A 95 -3.96 26.33 -9.04
CA THR A 95 -2.89 27.32 -8.84
C THR A 95 -1.51 26.73 -9.08
N THR A 96 -1.26 25.54 -8.52
CA THR A 96 0.04 24.86 -8.62
C THR A 96 0.32 24.43 -10.06
N MET A 97 -0.63 23.75 -10.70
CA MET A 97 -0.47 23.22 -12.06
C MET A 97 -0.39 24.32 -13.11
N ASP A 98 -1.12 25.43 -12.94
CA ASP A 98 -1.05 26.58 -13.83
C ASP A 98 0.32 27.28 -13.72
N ALA A 99 0.88 27.38 -12.51
CA ALA A 99 2.24 27.89 -12.31
C ALA A 99 3.30 26.97 -12.97
N GLN A 100 3.16 25.64 -12.83
CA GLN A 100 4.05 24.68 -13.48
C GLN A 100 3.94 24.74 -15.01
N HIS A 101 2.71 24.80 -15.53
CA HIS A 101 2.45 24.97 -16.96
C HIS A 101 3.14 26.22 -17.51
N ALA A 102 2.93 27.38 -16.86
CA ALA A 102 3.50 28.65 -17.29
C ALA A 102 5.04 28.62 -17.26
N SER A 103 5.64 28.07 -16.20
CA SER A 103 7.10 27.91 -16.08
C SER A 103 7.68 27.03 -17.17
N LEU A 104 7.12 25.82 -17.37
CA LEU A 104 7.58 24.88 -18.39
C LEU A 104 7.39 25.44 -19.80
N ARG A 105 6.27 26.11 -20.08
CA ARG A 105 6.01 26.76 -21.37
C ARG A 105 7.04 27.85 -21.65
N ALA A 106 7.31 28.71 -20.67
CA ALA A 106 8.31 29.77 -20.80
C ALA A 106 9.72 29.19 -21.03
N ASN A 107 10.08 28.11 -20.33
CA ASN A 107 11.35 27.40 -20.53
C ASN A 107 11.43 26.79 -21.94
N MET A 108 10.38 26.11 -22.39
CA MET A 108 10.33 25.49 -23.71
C MET A 108 10.50 26.53 -24.84
N VAL A 109 9.70 27.59 -24.82
CA VAL A 109 9.71 28.62 -25.89
C VAL A 109 10.95 29.51 -25.81
N GLY A 110 11.48 29.74 -24.61
CA GLY A 110 12.65 30.58 -24.38
C GLY A 110 13.99 29.97 -24.80
N ASN A 111 14.02 28.72 -25.26
CA ASN A 111 15.25 27.99 -25.58
C ASN A 111 15.24 27.39 -26.99
N PRO A 112 16.42 27.11 -27.59
CA PRO A 112 16.48 26.38 -28.85
C PRO A 112 15.83 24.99 -28.74
N PRO A 113 15.15 24.51 -29.79
CA PRO A 113 15.07 25.09 -31.13
C PRO A 113 13.95 26.14 -31.34
N PHE A 114 13.17 26.48 -30.30
CA PHE A 114 12.06 27.46 -30.37
C PHE A 114 12.54 28.91 -30.45
N LYS A 115 13.63 29.22 -29.74
CA LYS A 115 14.24 30.56 -29.81
C LYS A 115 14.98 30.74 -31.13
N GLY A 116 14.57 31.75 -31.90
CA GLY A 116 15.24 32.12 -33.16
C GLY A 116 14.79 31.32 -34.39
N THR A 117 13.69 30.57 -34.30
CA THR A 117 13.17 29.82 -35.44
C THR A 117 12.61 30.77 -36.52
N THR A 118 12.84 30.42 -37.79
CA THR A 118 12.38 31.18 -38.97
C THR A 118 10.87 31.18 -39.12
N LEU A 119 10.33 32.18 -39.84
CA LEU A 119 8.90 32.31 -40.19
C LEU A 119 8.27 31.02 -40.73
N GLN A 120 9.03 30.23 -41.51
CA GLN A 120 8.57 28.97 -42.10
C GLN A 120 8.14 27.91 -41.07
N ASN A 121 8.60 27.98 -39.81
CA ASN A 121 8.27 27.01 -38.77
C ASN A 121 7.22 27.51 -37.76
N GLN A 122 6.65 28.70 -37.95
CA GLN A 122 5.70 29.28 -36.99
C GLN A 122 4.43 28.45 -36.82
N SER A 123 3.88 27.89 -37.92
CA SER A 123 2.71 27.01 -37.86
C SER A 123 2.98 25.76 -37.04
N MET A 124 4.17 25.18 -37.20
CA MET A 124 4.58 24.00 -36.44
C MET A 124 4.84 24.31 -34.96
N ILE A 125 5.42 25.47 -34.65
CA ILE A 125 5.59 25.93 -33.26
C ILE A 125 4.22 26.12 -32.59
N ALA A 126 3.27 26.76 -33.28
CA ALA A 126 1.92 26.95 -32.78
C ALA A 126 1.23 25.58 -32.53
N GLN A 127 1.34 24.65 -33.49
CA GLN A 127 0.77 23.31 -33.35
C GLN A 127 1.38 22.54 -32.18
N THR A 128 2.70 22.51 -32.07
CA THR A 128 3.39 21.76 -31.01
C THR A 128 3.18 22.37 -29.63
N THR A 129 3.09 23.70 -29.53
CA THR A 129 2.73 24.38 -28.28
C THR A 129 1.28 24.07 -27.89
N SER A 130 0.35 24.08 -28.84
CA SER A 130 -1.05 23.68 -28.59
C SER A 130 -1.15 22.24 -28.06
N GLN A 131 -0.36 21.31 -28.61
CA GLN A 131 -0.31 19.94 -28.10
C GLN A 131 0.25 19.85 -26.68
N PHE A 132 1.23 20.70 -26.31
CA PHE A 132 1.71 20.78 -24.94
C PHE A 132 0.61 21.32 -24.00
N ASP A 133 -0.13 22.34 -24.44
CA ASP A 133 -1.24 22.92 -23.69
C ASP A 133 -2.35 21.89 -23.43
N GLU A 134 -2.69 21.08 -24.43
CA GLU A 134 -3.67 20.00 -24.32
C GLU A 134 -3.23 18.93 -23.31
N VAL A 135 -1.99 18.44 -23.41
CA VAL A 135 -1.44 17.46 -22.45
C VAL A 135 -1.39 18.03 -21.04
N SER A 136 -1.00 19.29 -20.89
CA SER A 136 -0.99 19.97 -19.59
C SER A 136 -2.38 20.06 -18.98
N LYS A 137 -3.40 20.34 -19.81
CA LYS A 137 -4.80 20.36 -19.37
C LYS A 137 -5.24 18.96 -18.94
N THR A 138 -4.99 17.93 -19.74
CA THR A 138 -5.33 16.54 -19.40
C THR A 138 -4.65 16.09 -18.10
N ALA A 139 -3.37 16.42 -17.92
CA ALA A 139 -2.62 16.09 -16.71
C ALA A 139 -3.23 16.78 -15.48
N ARG A 140 -3.57 18.07 -15.58
CA ARG A 140 -4.27 18.82 -14.52
C ARG A 140 -5.63 18.21 -14.20
N ASP A 141 -6.45 17.93 -15.22
CA ASP A 141 -7.79 17.36 -15.04
C ASP A 141 -7.72 15.97 -14.36
N GLY A 142 -6.68 15.18 -14.65
CA GLY A 142 -6.40 13.92 -13.94
C GLY A 142 -6.12 14.11 -12.45
N VAL A 143 -5.28 15.07 -12.08
CA VAL A 143 -5.01 15.39 -10.66
C VAL A 143 -6.26 15.92 -9.95
N LEU A 144 -7.09 16.72 -10.64
CA LEU A 144 -8.35 17.20 -10.08
C LEU A 144 -9.33 16.07 -9.80
N ALA A 145 -9.44 15.08 -10.70
CA ALA A 145 -10.23 13.89 -10.47
C ALA A 145 -9.72 13.07 -9.27
N ASP A 146 -8.40 12.93 -9.14
CA ASP A 146 -7.75 12.30 -7.98
C ASP A 146 -8.07 13.03 -6.67
N MET A 147 -8.05 14.37 -6.67
CA MET A 147 -8.34 15.16 -5.47
C MET A 147 -9.82 15.11 -5.09
N ALA A 148 -10.73 15.04 -6.07
CA ALA A 148 -12.14 14.83 -5.80
C ALA A 148 -12.38 13.47 -5.13
N LEU A 149 -11.70 12.41 -5.60
CA LEU A 149 -11.75 11.10 -4.98
C LEU A 149 -11.18 11.14 -3.55
N LEU A 150 -10.03 11.78 -3.35
CA LEU A 150 -9.43 11.96 -2.02
C LEU A 150 -10.36 12.71 -1.05
N ALA A 151 -10.99 13.80 -1.50
CA ALA A 151 -11.94 14.56 -0.69
C ALA A 151 -13.14 13.68 -0.29
N SER A 152 -13.68 12.90 -1.22
CA SER A 152 -14.77 11.95 -0.96
C SER A 152 -14.36 10.84 0.02
N GLU A 153 -13.15 10.28 -0.11
CA GLU A 153 -12.59 9.30 0.83
C GLU A 153 -12.53 9.88 2.26
N ILE A 154 -12.03 11.10 2.43
CA ILE A 154 -11.92 11.76 3.74
C ILE A 154 -13.31 12.08 4.33
N GLN A 155 -14.24 12.56 3.50
CA GLN A 155 -15.62 12.84 3.94
C GLN A 155 -16.38 11.57 4.31
N SER A 156 -16.20 10.48 3.55
CA SER A 156 -16.84 9.20 3.82
C SER A 156 -16.26 8.54 5.08
N ALA A 157 -14.95 8.66 5.31
CA ALA A 157 -14.33 8.21 6.55
C ALA A 157 -14.87 8.94 7.79
N ALA A 158 -15.33 10.18 7.62
CA ALA A 158 -15.98 10.95 8.67
C ALA A 158 -17.45 10.57 8.91
N SER A 159 -18.24 10.40 7.86
CA SER A 159 -19.64 9.98 7.98
C SER A 159 -19.75 8.56 8.53
N ASN A 160 -18.84 7.66 8.15
CA ASN A 160 -18.77 6.30 8.69
C ASN A 160 -18.35 6.23 10.17
N LYS A 161 -17.80 7.30 10.76
CA LYS A 161 -17.57 7.36 12.22
C LYS A 161 -18.86 7.49 13.03
N VAL A 162 -20.01 7.84 12.42
CA VAL A 162 -21.32 7.93 13.09
C VAL A 162 -21.98 6.54 13.28
N GLY A 163 -21.42 5.49 12.68
CA GLY A 163 -21.79 4.10 12.94
C GLY A 163 -20.55 3.27 13.23
N ARG A 164 -19.94 3.45 14.40
CA ARG A 164 -18.87 2.56 14.88
C ARG A 164 -19.45 1.19 15.27
N GLY A 165 -20.00 0.48 14.30
CA GLY A 165 -20.02 -0.97 14.32
C GLY A 165 -18.62 -1.40 13.92
N ASP A 166 -17.93 -2.10 14.81
CA ASP A 166 -16.69 -2.80 14.46
C ASP A 166 -16.89 -3.54 13.14
N MET A 167 -16.03 -3.28 12.15
CA MET A 167 -16.04 -4.04 10.91
C MET A 167 -15.59 -5.47 11.24
N HIS A 168 -16.55 -6.31 11.60
CA HIS A 168 -16.35 -7.73 11.82
C HIS A 168 -16.25 -8.45 10.47
N VAL A 169 -15.03 -8.61 9.97
CA VAL A 169 -14.76 -9.51 8.85
C VAL A 169 -14.64 -10.93 9.41
N ASN A 170 -15.68 -11.74 9.23
CA ASN A 170 -15.68 -13.14 9.67
C ASN A 170 -15.17 -14.03 8.53
N ILE A 171 -13.91 -14.48 8.63
CA ILE A 171 -13.27 -15.32 7.60
C ILE A 171 -13.39 -16.79 8.04
N ASN A 172 -14.32 -17.52 7.41
CA ASN A 172 -14.51 -18.96 7.63
C ASN A 172 -13.62 -19.78 6.68
N ALA A 173 -12.33 -19.50 6.63
CA ALA A 173 -11.37 -20.25 5.80
C ALA A 173 -10.29 -20.87 6.69
N PRO A 174 -9.90 -22.15 6.47
CA PRO A 174 -8.89 -22.83 7.28
C PRO A 174 -7.51 -22.16 7.20
N VAL A 175 -7.25 -21.36 6.15
CA VAL A 175 -6.10 -20.47 6.03
C VAL A 175 -6.58 -19.18 5.33
N GLY A 176 -6.67 -18.08 6.09
CA GLY A 176 -6.99 -16.75 5.54
C GLY A 176 -5.80 -15.81 5.70
N ILE A 177 -5.26 -15.30 4.59
CA ILE A 177 -4.29 -14.20 4.65
C ILE A 177 -5.09 -12.90 4.78
N LEU A 178 -4.98 -12.26 5.95
CA LEU A 178 -5.45 -10.89 6.16
C LEU A 178 -4.29 -9.95 5.83
N GLN A 179 -4.24 -9.48 4.58
CA GLN A 179 -3.35 -8.38 4.23
C GLN A 179 -4.02 -7.07 4.63
N THR A 180 -3.46 -6.41 5.63
CA THR A 180 -3.92 -5.09 6.05
C THR A 180 -3.04 -4.00 5.44
N GLY A 181 -3.60 -2.82 5.19
CA GLY A 181 -2.82 -1.65 4.79
C GLY A 181 -1.96 -1.12 5.95
N ASP A 182 -1.10 -0.14 5.66
CA ASP A 182 -0.27 0.51 6.67
C ASP A 182 -1.13 1.04 7.83
N PHE A 183 -0.68 0.82 9.07
CA PHE A 183 -1.33 1.23 10.33
C PHE A 183 -2.66 0.53 10.70
N ALA A 184 -3.06 -0.52 9.99
CA ALA A 184 -4.23 -1.30 10.37
C ALA A 184 -3.91 -2.34 11.47
N SER A 185 -4.74 -2.41 12.51
CA SER A 185 -4.67 -3.45 13.54
C SER A 185 -5.73 -4.53 13.27
N ALA A 186 -5.30 -5.77 13.02
CA ALA A 186 -6.20 -6.92 12.95
C ALA A 186 -6.17 -7.66 14.30
N SER A 187 -7.32 -7.77 14.96
CA SER A 187 -7.49 -8.65 16.11
C SER A 187 -8.16 -9.95 15.66
N GLN A 188 -7.44 -11.07 15.72
CA GLN A 188 -8.02 -12.39 15.48
C GLN A 188 -8.65 -12.90 16.79
N SER A 189 -9.97 -13.09 16.81
CA SER A 189 -10.64 -13.79 17.89
C SER A 189 -10.86 -15.25 17.49
N ILE A 190 -10.07 -16.15 18.07
CA ILE A 190 -10.30 -17.59 17.94
C ILE A 190 -11.51 -17.95 18.80
N THR A 191 -12.63 -18.35 18.22
CA THR A 191 -13.78 -18.88 18.96
C THR A 191 -13.68 -20.40 19.00
N VAL A 192 -13.39 -20.95 20.17
CA VAL A 192 -13.40 -22.41 20.39
C VAL A 192 -14.85 -22.83 20.59
N THR A 193 -15.44 -23.50 19.61
CA THR A 193 -16.77 -24.08 19.74
C THR A 193 -16.69 -25.39 20.53
N PRO A 194 -17.78 -25.84 21.20
CA PRO A 194 -17.81 -27.12 21.90
C PRO A 194 -17.43 -28.31 21.00
N ASP A 195 -17.87 -28.30 19.75
CA ASP A 195 -17.57 -29.35 18.77
C ASP A 195 -16.07 -29.41 18.44
N ALA A 196 -15.45 -28.24 18.25
CA ALA A 196 -14.02 -28.14 17.96
C ALA A 196 -13.17 -28.51 19.20
N ALA A 197 -13.63 -28.15 20.41
CA ALA A 197 -13.00 -28.62 21.65
C ALA A 197 -13.06 -30.15 21.78
N ALA A 198 -14.20 -30.77 21.47
CA ALA A 198 -14.36 -32.22 21.49
C ALA A 198 -13.46 -32.93 20.44
N GLU A 199 -13.25 -32.32 19.28
CA GLU A 199 -12.31 -32.84 18.27
C GLU A 199 -10.86 -32.80 18.75
N VAL A 200 -10.43 -31.70 19.38
CA VAL A 200 -9.09 -31.58 19.96
C VAL A 200 -8.90 -32.57 21.11
N VAL A 201 -9.90 -32.77 21.97
CA VAL A 201 -9.84 -33.78 23.05
C VAL A 201 -9.65 -35.18 22.48
N ARG A 202 -10.40 -35.57 21.45
CA ARG A 202 -10.24 -36.87 20.78
C ARG A 202 -8.84 -37.03 20.18
N ALA A 203 -8.30 -36.00 19.56
CA ALA A 203 -6.94 -36.05 19.01
C ALA A 203 -5.87 -36.18 20.11
N LEU A 204 -6.05 -35.51 21.25
CA LEU A 204 -5.20 -35.66 22.43
C LEU A 204 -5.28 -37.07 23.04
N GLU A 205 -6.44 -37.72 23.02
CA GLU A 205 -6.60 -39.13 23.45
C GLU A 205 -5.85 -40.11 22.55
N VAL A 206 -5.98 -39.95 21.23
CA VAL A 206 -5.23 -40.77 20.25
C VAL A 206 -3.73 -40.61 20.48
N LEU A 207 -3.29 -39.38 20.74
CA LEU A 207 -1.89 -39.07 21.01
C LEU A 207 -1.40 -39.69 22.33
N GLU A 208 -2.20 -39.63 23.39
CA GLU A 208 -1.90 -40.23 24.69
C GLU A 208 -1.76 -41.76 24.61
N ILE A 209 -2.61 -42.42 23.82
CA ILE A 209 -2.53 -43.87 23.55
C ILE A 209 -1.22 -44.18 22.81
N ALA A 210 -0.90 -43.43 21.76
CA ALA A 210 0.33 -43.63 20.98
C ALA A 210 1.60 -43.42 21.83
N VAL A 211 1.62 -42.39 22.68
CA VAL A 211 2.72 -42.12 23.62
C VAL A 211 2.87 -43.26 24.63
N SER A 212 1.77 -43.87 25.07
CA SER A 212 1.79 -45.01 26.00
C SER A 212 2.37 -46.28 25.39
N ALA A 213 2.23 -46.46 24.08
CA ALA A 213 2.68 -47.65 23.36
C ALA A 213 4.18 -47.60 22.97
N LEU A 214 4.86 -46.47 23.15
CA LEU A 214 6.29 -46.34 22.85
C LEU A 214 7.14 -47.21 23.80
N THR A 215 7.99 -48.05 23.25
CA THR A 215 8.89 -48.98 23.99
C THR A 215 10.29 -48.42 24.23
N GLU A 216 10.79 -47.55 23.35
CA GLU A 216 12.10 -46.87 23.46
C GLU A 216 11.89 -45.36 23.59
N THR A 217 12.67 -44.66 24.42
CA THR A 217 12.40 -43.23 24.69
C THR A 217 13.62 -42.34 24.64
N ALA A 218 13.61 -41.42 23.67
CA ALA A 218 14.30 -40.13 23.74
C ALA A 218 13.45 -39.05 24.43
N ILE A 219 12.18 -39.35 24.77
CA ILE A 219 11.22 -38.41 25.38
C ILE A 219 10.70 -38.96 26.72
N ASN A 220 10.57 -38.07 27.71
CA ASN A 220 9.87 -38.34 28.95
C ASN A 220 8.35 -38.51 28.74
N ARG A 221 7.87 -39.76 28.70
CA ARG A 221 6.46 -40.10 28.43
C ARG A 221 5.50 -39.55 29.50
N ASP A 222 5.91 -39.59 30.77
CA ASP A 222 5.04 -39.18 31.88
C ASP A 222 4.84 -37.67 31.88
N GLU A 223 5.87 -36.91 31.54
CA GLU A 223 5.81 -35.47 31.37
C GLU A 223 4.91 -35.07 30.19
N LEU A 224 5.05 -35.73 29.04
CA LEU A 224 4.19 -35.46 27.89
C LEU A 224 2.71 -35.80 28.19
N LYS A 225 2.44 -36.89 28.91
CA LYS A 225 1.09 -37.24 29.36
C LYS A 225 0.53 -36.21 30.34
N ALA A 226 1.35 -35.69 31.26
CA ALA A 226 0.94 -34.64 32.17
C ALA A 226 0.53 -33.37 31.40
N ILE A 227 1.31 -32.95 30.41
CA ILE A 227 0.99 -31.79 29.56
C ILE A 227 -0.30 -32.04 28.76
N ILE A 228 -0.48 -33.23 28.19
CA ILE A 228 -1.74 -33.62 27.52
C ILE A 228 -2.94 -33.54 28.48
N GLY A 229 -2.77 -33.99 29.72
CA GLY A 229 -3.79 -33.87 30.78
C GLY A 229 -4.15 -32.41 31.08
N GLU A 230 -3.14 -31.54 31.17
CA GLU A 230 -3.37 -30.09 31.34
C GLU A 230 -4.12 -29.47 30.16
N CYS A 231 -3.81 -29.87 28.92
CA CYS A 231 -4.56 -29.43 27.73
C CYS A 231 -6.04 -29.79 27.84
N LYS A 232 -6.34 -31.06 28.18
CA LYS A 232 -7.71 -31.54 28.34
C LYS A 232 -8.45 -30.79 29.45
N ALA A 233 -7.79 -30.58 30.59
CA ALA A 233 -8.36 -29.84 31.71
C ALA A 233 -8.64 -28.37 31.38
N GLU A 234 -7.78 -27.71 30.60
CA GLU A 234 -8.01 -26.33 30.15
C GLU A 234 -9.16 -26.25 29.14
N LEU A 235 -9.26 -27.22 28.21
CA LEU A 235 -10.36 -27.32 27.23
C LEU A 235 -11.73 -27.56 27.88
N ALA A 236 -11.76 -28.23 29.03
CA ALA A 236 -13.01 -28.57 29.74
C ALA A 236 -13.60 -27.40 30.54
N LYS A 237 -12.90 -26.26 30.64
CA LYS A 237 -13.41 -25.08 31.37
C LYS A 237 -14.50 -24.38 30.55
N ASP A 238 -15.49 -23.80 31.23
CA ASP A 238 -16.54 -22.99 30.60
C ASP A 238 -15.96 -21.81 29.78
N ALA A 239 -14.80 -21.28 30.21
CA ALA A 239 -14.04 -20.26 29.50
C ALA A 239 -12.53 -20.60 29.51
N PRO A 240 -12.04 -21.37 28.52
CA PRO A 240 -10.63 -21.74 28.43
C PRO A 240 -9.71 -20.52 28.27
N ASN A 241 -8.58 -20.52 28.97
CA ASN A 241 -7.54 -19.51 28.76
C ASN A 241 -6.80 -19.81 27.45
N LYS A 242 -7.16 -19.10 26.38
CA LYS A 242 -6.65 -19.31 25.02
C LYS A 242 -5.13 -19.21 24.92
N THR A 243 -4.51 -18.28 25.64
CA THR A 243 -3.06 -18.10 25.64
C THR A 243 -2.36 -19.29 26.28
N ARG A 244 -2.87 -19.74 27.44
CA ARG A 244 -2.33 -20.93 28.12
C ARG A 244 -2.54 -22.19 27.29
N LEU A 245 -3.74 -22.38 26.76
CA LEU A 245 -4.08 -23.52 25.92
C LEU A 245 -3.18 -23.60 24.69
N SER A 246 -2.97 -22.48 23.99
CA SER A 246 -2.07 -22.43 22.82
C SER A 246 -0.65 -22.82 23.20
N ALA A 247 -0.12 -22.29 24.30
CA ALA A 247 1.23 -22.62 24.77
C ALA A 247 1.39 -24.11 25.08
N LEU A 248 0.41 -24.72 25.76
CA LEU A 248 0.42 -26.15 26.06
C LEU A 248 0.37 -27.00 24.78
N LEU A 249 -0.52 -26.67 23.84
CA LEU A 249 -0.68 -27.40 22.58
C LEU A 249 0.55 -27.31 21.68
N TYR A 250 1.23 -26.14 21.62
CA TYR A 250 2.52 -26.01 20.93
C TYR A 250 3.61 -26.84 21.60
N GLY A 251 3.64 -26.91 22.93
CA GLY A 251 4.58 -27.77 23.66
C GLY A 251 4.40 -29.26 23.35
N VAL A 252 3.16 -29.73 23.31
CA VAL A 252 2.82 -31.10 22.88
C VAL A 252 3.25 -31.33 21.43
N ALA A 253 2.89 -30.43 20.52
CA ALA A 253 3.22 -30.51 19.10
C ALA A 253 4.73 -30.63 18.86
N GLY A 254 5.52 -29.72 19.44
CA GLY A 254 6.98 -29.70 19.27
C GLY A 254 7.65 -30.97 19.81
N THR A 255 7.16 -31.48 20.94
CA THR A 255 7.67 -32.73 21.52
C THR A 255 7.37 -33.93 20.63
N VAL A 256 6.16 -34.01 20.07
CA VAL A 256 5.70 -35.14 19.27
C VAL A 256 6.27 -35.12 17.85
N GLN A 257 6.40 -33.94 17.24
CA GLN A 257 6.88 -33.77 15.86
C GLN A 257 8.28 -34.37 15.65
N THR A 258 9.11 -34.39 16.69
CA THR A 258 10.49 -34.90 16.62
C THR A 258 10.57 -36.43 16.71
N THR A 259 9.45 -37.12 16.99
CA THR A 259 9.43 -38.58 17.15
C THR A 259 8.71 -39.26 16.00
N ALA A 260 9.49 -39.94 15.15
CA ALA A 260 9.00 -40.61 13.95
C ALA A 260 7.84 -41.60 14.22
N ALA A 261 7.89 -42.33 15.33
CA ALA A 261 6.86 -43.31 15.71
C ALA A 261 5.49 -42.67 16.03
N LEU A 262 5.46 -41.38 16.37
CA LEU A 262 4.22 -40.66 16.71
C LEU A 262 3.63 -39.88 15.53
N LYS A 263 4.25 -39.94 14.34
CA LYS A 263 3.83 -39.15 13.17
C LYS A 263 2.33 -39.28 12.81
N PRO A 264 1.71 -40.47 12.80
CA PRO A 264 0.29 -40.59 12.49
C PRO A 264 -0.62 -39.89 13.52
N ALA A 265 -0.23 -39.92 14.80
CA ALA A 265 -0.94 -39.23 15.86
C ALA A 265 -0.73 -37.71 15.80
N TYR A 266 0.48 -37.26 15.42
CA TYR A 266 0.79 -35.85 15.18
C TYR A 266 -0.06 -35.25 14.06
N GLU A 267 -0.24 -35.96 12.94
CA GLU A 267 -1.05 -35.49 11.81
C GLU A 267 -2.51 -35.31 12.22
N THR A 268 -3.08 -36.28 12.95
CA THR A 268 -4.44 -36.18 13.50
C THR A 268 -4.58 -34.99 14.45
N PHE A 269 -3.60 -34.79 15.33
CA PHE A 269 -3.54 -33.67 16.25
C PHE A 269 -3.43 -32.32 15.53
N ARG A 270 -2.60 -32.23 14.50
CA ARG A 270 -2.44 -31.03 13.66
C ARG A 270 -3.76 -30.66 12.95
N THR A 271 -4.48 -31.64 12.41
CA THR A 271 -5.78 -31.39 11.77
C THR A 271 -6.79 -30.83 12.77
N ALA A 272 -6.90 -31.42 13.96
CA ALA A 272 -7.82 -30.94 15.00
C ALA A 272 -7.46 -29.53 15.48
N LEU A 273 -6.18 -29.18 15.56
CA LEU A 273 -5.74 -27.83 15.94
C LEU A 273 -6.01 -26.77 14.87
N SER A 274 -5.94 -27.15 13.59
CA SER A 274 -6.33 -26.26 12.51
C SER A 274 -7.81 -25.88 12.60
N ALA A 275 -8.68 -26.77 13.10
CA ALA A 275 -10.10 -26.51 13.26
C ALA A 275 -10.39 -25.43 14.33
N ILE A 276 -9.47 -25.21 15.28
CA ILE A 276 -9.53 -24.14 16.27
C ILE A 276 -8.57 -22.97 15.95
N GLY A 277 -8.09 -22.87 14.71
CA GLY A 277 -7.28 -21.73 14.28
C GLY A 277 -5.89 -21.65 14.91
N ILE A 278 -5.34 -22.78 15.38
CA ILE A 278 -3.95 -22.88 15.84
C ILE A 278 -3.13 -23.59 14.75
N PRO A 279 -2.43 -22.84 13.88
CA PRO A 279 -1.62 -23.44 12.83
C PRO A 279 -0.32 -24.02 13.42
N LEU A 280 -0.13 -25.32 13.29
CA LEU A 280 1.16 -25.96 13.55
C LEU A 280 2.01 -26.03 12.27
N PRO A 281 3.35 -25.88 12.37
CA PRO A 281 4.27 -26.12 11.27
C PRO A 281 4.26 -27.57 10.76
#